data_AF-A0A842YJV0-F1
#
_entry.id   AF-A0A842YJV0-F1
#
_cell.length_a   1.000
_cell.length_b   1.000
_cell.length_c   1.000
_cell.angle_alpha   90.00
_cell.angle_beta   90.00
_cell.angle_gamma   90.00
#
_symmetry.space_group_name_H-M   'P 1'
#
loop_
_entity.id
_entity.type
_entity.pdbx_description
1 polymer ?
#
loop_
_entity_poly.entity_id
_entity_poly.type
_entity_poly.pdbx_seq_one_letter_code
_entity_poly.pdbx_strand_id
1 'polypeptide(L)'
;MGFFSRLGSAVIALFNLMGTAIFEIVRLPGRMRRAASGLREGISGVEVDEIREKLHDRTRKIGEHIPSQHDNEVREILEEAQSHDIRIPEDDAPIIIRTQRFDPAEKESAVLKLQIAASLFIVISIVYVFNFISILVFLPAAVLLIALLLYILYRQIRVMYPGDFEAYRDFFLMYVAVGVVIILVSGNSALTMAFPFVFFPALTTLLFAVIAVAAVFLIFRVRYVRDYTFGEVIDVGENTSYVRVDYDIRSNVKPDVYIVENNGFKVEVHDTVKLAVEGSIMSMRGNRPVRIIGIE
;
A
#
# COMPACT_ATOMS: atom_id res chain seq x y z
N MET A 1 -4.15 33.42 20.12
CA MET A 1 -5.18 32.55 20.76
C MET A 1 -6.33 32.13 19.83
N GLY A 2 -6.49 32.64 18.59
CA GLY A 2 -7.64 32.30 17.72
C GLY A 2 -7.50 31.05 16.83
N PHE A 3 -6.28 30.55 16.59
CA PHE A 3 -6.05 29.38 15.73
C PHE A 3 -6.42 28.07 16.44
N PHE A 4 -6.01 27.93 17.71
CA PHE A 4 -6.31 26.75 18.54
C PHE A 4 -7.81 26.63 18.88
N SER A 5 -8.53 27.74 19.04
CA SER A 5 -9.98 27.68 19.25
C SER A 5 -10.74 27.28 17.98
N ARG A 6 -10.28 27.74 16.80
CA ARG A 6 -10.84 27.32 15.51
C ARG A 6 -10.56 25.85 15.21
N LEU A 7 -9.35 25.38 15.50
CA LEU A 7 -8.98 23.96 15.36
C LEU A 7 -9.83 23.10 16.31
N GLY A 8 -9.97 23.52 17.58
CA GLY A 8 -10.83 22.85 18.55
C GLY A 8 -12.29 22.75 18.08
N SER A 9 -12.85 23.84 17.54
CA SER A 9 -14.21 23.83 17.01
C SER A 9 -14.38 22.93 15.77
N ALA A 10 -13.38 22.86 14.90
CA ALA A 10 -13.41 22.02 13.71
C ALA A 10 -13.34 20.53 14.07
N VAL A 11 -12.50 20.19 15.06
CA VAL A 11 -12.41 18.83 15.60
C VAL A 11 -13.73 18.43 16.28
N ILE A 12 -14.31 19.29 17.12
CA ILE A 12 -15.61 19.02 17.76
C ILE A 12 -16.73 18.86 16.73
N ALA A 13 -16.74 19.67 15.66
CA ALA A 13 -17.72 19.54 14.58
C ALA A 13 -17.57 18.21 13.83
N LEU A 14 -16.35 17.76 13.56
CA LEU A 14 -16.07 16.47 12.94
C LEU A 14 -16.54 15.31 13.82
N PHE A 15 -16.28 15.37 15.13
CA PHE A 15 -16.73 14.37 16.09
C PHE A 15 -18.25 14.31 16.22
N ASN A 16 -18.94 15.45 16.19
CA ASN A 16 -20.41 15.49 16.20
C ASN A 16 -21.00 14.92 14.91
N LEU A 17 -20.36 15.16 13.76
CA LEU A 17 -20.82 14.63 12.47
C LEU A 17 -20.62 13.11 12.39
N MET A 18 -19.46 12.61 12.85
CA MET A 18 -19.23 11.16 12.97
C MET A 18 -20.15 10.52 14.01
N GLY A 19 -20.37 11.17 15.16
CA GLY A 19 -21.29 10.70 16.19
C GLY A 19 -22.72 10.57 15.67
N THR A 20 -23.17 11.53 14.85
CA THR A 20 -24.50 11.51 14.21
C THR A 20 -24.61 10.39 13.17
N ALA A 21 -23.58 10.19 12.34
CA ALA A 21 -23.54 9.12 11.35
C ALA A 21 -23.52 7.71 12.00
N ILE A 22 -22.78 7.55 13.10
CA ILE A 22 -22.76 6.32 13.89
C ILE A 22 -24.14 6.08 14.53
N PHE A 23 -24.80 7.12 15.04
CA PHE A 23 -26.14 7.00 15.63
C PHE A 23 -27.22 6.64 14.59
N GLU A 24 -27.11 7.12 13.35
CA GLU A 24 -27.99 6.70 12.25
C GLU A 24 -27.77 5.24 11.85
N ILE A 25 -26.51 4.78 11.78
CA ILE A 25 -26.17 3.38 11.48
C ILE A 25 -26.64 2.44 12.60
N VAL A 26 -26.58 2.88 13.86
CA VAL A 26 -27.05 2.08 15.01
C VAL A 26 -28.59 2.04 15.10
N ARG A 27 -29.31 3.01 14.51
CA ARG A 27 -30.79 3.01 14.41
C ARG A 27 -31.35 2.23 13.21
N LEU A 28 -30.50 1.55 12.44
CA LEU A 28 -30.91 0.73 11.28
C LEU A 28 -31.49 -0.69 11.53
N PRO A 29 -31.72 -1.23 12.75
CA PRO A 29 -32.26 -2.59 12.86
C PRO A 29 -33.79 -2.70 12.76
N GLY A 30 -34.49 -1.65 12.30
CA GLY A 30 -35.94 -1.68 12.07
C GLY A 30 -36.38 -1.93 10.62
N ARG A 31 -35.59 -1.50 9.64
CA ARG A 31 -36.02 -1.47 8.22
C ARG A 31 -35.49 -2.63 7.36
N MET A 32 -34.34 -3.21 7.69
CA MET A 32 -33.76 -4.33 6.91
C MET A 32 -34.44 -5.69 7.15
N ARG A 33 -35.18 -5.86 8.26
CA ARG A 33 -35.86 -7.13 8.58
C ARG A 33 -37.05 -7.44 7.66
N ARG A 34 -37.61 -6.46 6.94
CA ARG A 34 -38.70 -6.69 5.94
C ARG A 34 -38.18 -6.95 4.53
N ALA A 35 -36.94 -6.54 4.21
CA ALA A 35 -36.34 -6.77 2.90
C ALA A 35 -35.76 -8.18 2.76
N ALA A 36 -35.22 -8.75 3.85
CA ALA A 36 -34.64 -10.09 3.86
C ALA A 36 -35.66 -11.23 3.71
N SER A 37 -36.93 -11.00 4.07
CA SER A 37 -37.98 -12.03 3.93
C SER A 37 -38.47 -12.21 2.49
N GLY A 38 -38.35 -11.19 1.62
CA GLY A 38 -38.75 -11.30 0.20
C GLY A 38 -37.68 -11.93 -0.71
N LEU A 39 -36.42 -11.92 -0.29
CA LEU A 39 -35.29 -12.50 -1.07
C LEU A 39 -35.11 -14.00 -0.85
N ARG A 40 -35.66 -14.56 0.23
CA ARG A 40 -35.51 -15.97 0.58
C ARG A 40 -36.43 -16.90 -0.23
N GLU A 41 -37.44 -16.34 -0.92
CA GLU A 41 -38.37 -17.08 -1.77
C GLU A 41 -37.83 -17.32 -3.20
N GLY A 42 -36.82 -16.56 -3.64
CA GLY A 42 -36.29 -16.63 -5.01
C GLY A 42 -35.06 -17.52 -5.23
N ILE A 43 -34.48 -18.11 -4.17
CA ILE A 43 -33.17 -18.80 -4.23
C ILE A 43 -33.27 -20.29 -3.89
N SER A 44 -34.47 -20.86 -3.73
CA SER A 44 -34.65 -22.29 -3.43
C SER A 44 -34.69 -23.22 -4.66
N GLY A 45 -34.33 -22.74 -5.85
CA GLY A 45 -34.57 -23.45 -7.11
C GLY A 45 -33.35 -23.86 -7.95
N VAL A 46 -32.11 -23.70 -7.46
CA VAL A 46 -30.91 -24.05 -8.25
C VAL A 46 -30.09 -25.11 -7.52
N GLU A 47 -30.16 -26.34 -8.00
CA GLU A 47 -29.43 -27.49 -7.48
C GLU A 47 -27.93 -27.38 -7.80
N VAL A 48 -27.13 -27.25 -6.74
CA VAL A 48 -25.67 -27.05 -6.76
C VAL A 48 -24.90 -28.31 -7.18
N ASP A 49 -25.57 -29.46 -7.22
CA ASP A 49 -24.94 -30.76 -7.51
C ASP A 49 -24.63 -30.96 -9.00
N GLU A 50 -25.41 -30.38 -9.92
CA GLU A 50 -25.17 -30.52 -11.37
C GLU A 50 -23.92 -29.76 -11.86
N ILE A 51 -23.58 -28.66 -11.17
CA ILE A 51 -22.39 -27.84 -11.48
C ILE A 51 -21.11 -28.53 -11.00
N ARG A 52 -21.19 -29.26 -9.88
CA ARG A 52 -20.06 -29.99 -9.29
C ARG A 52 -19.65 -31.18 -10.15
N GLU A 53 -20.59 -31.87 -10.77
CA GLU A 53 -20.32 -33.01 -11.64
C GLU A 53 -19.63 -32.59 -12.95
N LYS A 54 -20.06 -31.47 -13.56
CA LYS A 54 -19.43 -30.93 -14.80
C LYS A 54 -17.99 -30.43 -14.59
N LEU A 55 -17.61 -30.03 -13.38
CA LEU A 55 -16.24 -29.58 -13.04
C LEU A 55 -15.28 -30.74 -12.77
N HIS A 56 -15.78 -31.85 -12.23
CA HIS A 56 -14.92 -32.99 -11.90
C HIS A 56 -14.42 -33.75 -13.14
N ASP A 57 -15.21 -33.75 -14.23
CA ASP A 57 -14.89 -34.49 -15.45
C ASP A 57 -13.89 -33.73 -16.37
N ARG A 58 -13.85 -32.40 -16.31
CA ARG A 58 -12.84 -31.59 -17.03
C ARG A 58 -11.44 -31.67 -16.42
N THR A 59 -11.34 -31.90 -15.11
CA THR A 59 -10.05 -31.93 -14.40
C THR A 59 -9.30 -33.24 -14.65
N ARG A 60 -10.03 -34.33 -14.98
CA ARG A 60 -9.44 -35.65 -15.24
C ARG A 60 -8.79 -35.76 -16.64
N LYS A 61 -9.29 -35.04 -17.65
CA LYS A 61 -8.75 -35.07 -19.02
C LYS A 61 -7.45 -34.28 -19.22
N ILE A 62 -7.08 -33.41 -18.29
CA ILE A 62 -5.85 -32.60 -18.38
C ILE A 62 -4.63 -33.34 -17.78
N GLY A 63 -4.85 -34.37 -16.95
CA GLY A 63 -3.79 -35.11 -16.25
C GLY A 63 -3.07 -36.20 -17.05
N GLU A 64 -3.48 -36.49 -18.29
CA GLU A 64 -2.93 -37.63 -19.07
C GLU A 64 -1.99 -37.21 -20.22
N HIS A 65 -1.57 -35.94 -20.35
CA HIS A 65 -0.76 -35.46 -21.50
C HIS A 65 0.57 -34.77 -21.15
N ILE A 66 1.16 -35.03 -19.97
CA ILE A 66 2.53 -34.57 -19.67
C ILE A 66 3.46 -35.79 -19.57
N PRO A 67 4.36 -36.03 -20.55
CA PRO A 67 5.34 -37.10 -20.47
C PRO A 67 6.50 -36.72 -19.54
N SER A 68 6.82 -37.63 -18.62
CA SER A 68 7.85 -37.52 -17.58
C SER A 68 9.27 -37.83 -18.09
N GLN A 69 9.79 -37.05 -19.04
CA GLN A 69 11.12 -37.31 -19.64
C GLN A 69 12.22 -36.27 -19.34
N HIS A 70 11.98 -35.28 -18.48
CA HIS A 70 12.89 -34.13 -18.33
C HIS A 70 13.81 -34.14 -17.08
N ASP A 71 13.84 -35.23 -16.30
CA ASP A 71 14.61 -35.28 -15.04
C ASP A 71 16.09 -35.70 -15.21
N ASN A 72 16.51 -36.23 -16.37
CA ASN A 72 17.89 -36.70 -16.57
C ASN A 72 18.83 -35.61 -17.13
N GLU A 73 18.37 -34.73 -18.03
CA GLU A 73 19.19 -33.65 -18.59
C GLU A 73 19.53 -32.57 -17.54
N VAL A 74 18.59 -32.26 -16.65
CA VAL A 74 18.80 -31.26 -15.57
C VAL A 74 19.85 -31.75 -14.57
N ARG A 75 19.96 -33.06 -14.38
CA ARG A 75 20.91 -33.68 -13.45
C ARG A 75 22.34 -33.65 -13.99
N GLU A 76 22.50 -33.84 -15.30
CA GLU A 76 23.79 -33.79 -15.98
C GLU A 76 24.37 -32.36 -15.99
N ILE A 77 23.53 -31.35 -16.20
CA ILE A 77 23.91 -29.92 -16.14
C ILE A 77 24.31 -29.50 -14.70
N LEU A 78 23.68 -30.09 -13.68
CA LEU A 78 23.99 -29.81 -12.27
C LEU A 78 25.29 -30.46 -11.80
N GLU A 79 25.63 -31.64 -12.31
CA GLU A 79 26.92 -32.30 -12.03
C GLU A 79 28.08 -31.60 -12.77
N GLU A 80 27.85 -31.14 -14.00
CA GLU A 80 28.84 -30.36 -14.75
C GLU A 80 29.15 -29.02 -14.06
N ALA A 81 28.14 -28.35 -13.49
CA ALA A 81 28.29 -27.10 -12.74
C ALA A 81 29.01 -27.25 -11.38
N GLN A 82 29.04 -28.45 -10.79
CA GLN A 82 29.79 -28.72 -9.55
C GLN A 82 31.27 -29.06 -9.81
N SER A 83 31.64 -29.43 -11.04
CA SER A 83 33.00 -29.85 -11.40
C SER A 83 33.95 -28.70 -11.76
N HIS A 84 33.41 -27.52 -12.05
CA HIS A 84 34.20 -26.32 -12.36
C HIS A 84 34.31 -25.42 -11.14
N ASP A 85 35.48 -25.43 -10.50
CA ASP A 85 35.88 -24.50 -9.45
C ASP A 85 36.02 -23.08 -10.05
N ILE A 86 34.89 -22.38 -10.20
CA ILE A 86 34.87 -20.99 -10.65
C ILE A 86 35.38 -20.12 -9.49
N ARG A 87 36.68 -19.84 -9.50
CA ARG A 87 37.25 -18.76 -8.69
C ARG A 87 36.68 -17.43 -9.18
N ILE A 88 35.73 -16.88 -8.43
CA ILE A 88 35.22 -15.52 -8.63
C ILE A 88 36.31 -14.56 -8.17
N PRO A 89 36.85 -13.69 -9.04
CA PRO A 89 37.71 -12.59 -8.61
C PRO A 89 36.88 -11.61 -7.76
N GLU A 90 37.37 -11.25 -6.58
CA GLU A 90 36.90 -10.06 -5.85
C GLU A 90 37.27 -8.83 -6.69
N ASP A 91 36.38 -8.41 -7.59
CA ASP A 91 36.47 -7.13 -8.27
C ASP A 91 35.25 -6.29 -7.86
N ASP A 92 35.52 -5.13 -7.25
CA ASP A 92 34.58 -4.12 -6.75
C ASP A 92 33.88 -3.39 -7.92
N ALA A 93 33.29 -4.14 -8.85
CA ALA A 93 32.45 -3.59 -9.88
C ALA A 93 31.01 -3.50 -9.34
N PRO A 94 30.39 -2.30 -9.24
CA PRO A 94 28.99 -2.20 -8.91
C PRO A 94 28.22 -2.97 -9.98
N ILE A 95 27.44 -3.97 -9.56
CA ILE A 95 26.48 -4.65 -10.43
C ILE A 95 25.47 -3.57 -10.84
N ILE A 96 25.74 -2.88 -11.94
CA ILE A 96 24.78 -2.04 -12.63
C ILE A 96 23.81 -3.03 -13.27
N ILE A 97 22.80 -3.43 -12.49
CA ILE A 97 21.62 -4.11 -13.01
C ILE A 97 21.01 -3.11 -13.99
N ARG A 98 21.22 -3.34 -15.30
CA ARG A 98 20.44 -2.70 -16.36
C ARG A 98 18.98 -2.83 -15.94
N THR A 99 18.36 -1.71 -15.62
CA THR A 99 16.98 -1.60 -15.15
C THR A 99 16.09 -2.40 -16.08
N GLN A 100 15.64 -3.57 -15.62
CA GLN A 100 14.52 -4.26 -16.23
C GLN A 100 13.37 -3.26 -16.17
N ARG A 101 12.91 -2.76 -17.32
CA ARG A 101 11.75 -1.88 -17.38
C ARG A 101 10.56 -2.71 -16.92
N PHE A 102 10.21 -2.59 -15.64
CA PHE A 102 9.01 -3.21 -15.09
C PHE A 102 7.78 -2.54 -15.70
N ASP A 103 6.79 -3.36 -16.04
CA ASP A 103 5.50 -2.85 -16.50
C ASP A 103 4.86 -2.00 -15.38
N PRO A 104 4.34 -0.78 -15.66
CA PRO A 104 3.71 0.06 -14.64
C PRO A 104 2.61 -0.66 -13.86
N ALA A 105 1.86 -1.56 -14.50
CA ALA A 105 0.81 -2.33 -13.82
C ALA A 105 1.37 -3.29 -12.75
N GLU A 106 2.55 -3.87 -12.97
CA GLU A 106 3.22 -4.71 -11.96
C GLU A 106 3.66 -3.90 -10.75
N LYS A 107 4.22 -2.71 -11.00
CA LYS A 107 4.63 -1.77 -9.96
C LYS A 107 3.44 -1.32 -9.11
N GLU A 108 2.33 -0.95 -9.75
CA GLU A 108 1.10 -0.58 -9.07
C GLU A 108 0.52 -1.73 -8.25
N SER A 109 0.50 -2.95 -8.82
CA SER A 109 0.02 -4.15 -8.12
C SER A 109 0.83 -4.45 -6.85
N ALA A 110 2.16 -4.31 -6.92
CA ALA A 110 3.04 -4.52 -5.77
C ALA A 110 2.75 -3.51 -4.64
N VAL A 111 2.63 -2.21 -4.99
CA VAL A 111 2.28 -1.16 -4.03
C VAL A 111 0.89 -1.38 -3.45
N LEU A 112 -0.09 -1.78 -4.26
CA LEU A 112 -1.45 -2.08 -3.80
C LEU A 112 -1.48 -3.24 -2.79
N LYS A 113 -0.77 -4.34 -3.07
CA LYS A 113 -0.66 -5.48 -2.13
C LYS A 113 -0.06 -5.04 -0.80
N LEU A 114 0.93 -4.16 -0.84
CA LEU A 114 1.58 -3.60 0.35
C LEU A 114 0.63 -2.70 1.15
N GLN A 115 -0.14 -1.85 0.47
CA GLN A 115 -1.19 -1.02 1.09
C GLN A 115 -2.29 -1.87 1.72
N ILE A 116 -2.73 -2.94 1.06
CA ILE A 116 -3.74 -3.87 1.60
C ILE A 116 -3.19 -4.56 2.85
N ALA A 117 -1.96 -5.08 2.82
CA ALA A 117 -1.35 -5.75 3.96
C ALA A 117 -1.20 -4.80 5.18
N ALA A 118 -0.70 -3.58 4.95
CA ALA A 118 -0.57 -2.58 6.00
C ALA A 118 -1.92 -2.11 6.55
N SER A 119 -2.91 -1.89 5.69
CA SER A 119 -4.27 -1.49 6.10
C SER A 119 -4.94 -2.60 6.90
N LEU A 120 -4.82 -3.86 6.45
CA LEU A 120 -5.37 -5.01 7.15
C LEU A 120 -4.72 -5.21 8.52
N PHE A 121 -3.42 -4.93 8.65
CA PHE A 121 -2.72 -4.92 9.94
C PHE A 121 -3.30 -3.88 10.91
N ILE A 122 -3.59 -2.66 10.44
CA ILE A 122 -4.24 -1.64 11.28
C ILE A 122 -5.67 -2.06 11.65
N VAL A 123 -6.45 -2.56 10.69
CA VAL A 123 -7.83 -3.01 10.93
C VAL A 123 -7.87 -4.13 11.97
N ILE A 124 -7.03 -5.17 11.83
CA ILE A 124 -7.01 -6.27 12.81
C ILE A 124 -6.51 -5.81 14.19
N SER A 125 -5.60 -4.83 14.24
CA SER A 125 -5.16 -4.19 15.50
C SER A 125 -6.31 -3.46 16.19
N ILE A 126 -7.13 -2.72 15.43
CA ILE A 126 -8.33 -2.05 15.95
C ILE A 126 -9.34 -3.09 16.46
N VAL A 127 -9.63 -4.12 15.67
CA VAL A 127 -10.57 -5.20 16.03
C VAL A 127 -10.13 -5.91 17.32
N TYR A 128 -8.82 -6.16 17.48
CA TYR A 128 -8.23 -6.70 18.70
C TYR A 128 -8.40 -5.76 19.90
N VAL A 129 -8.12 -4.48 19.72
CA VAL A 129 -8.26 -3.44 20.78
C VAL A 129 -9.69 -3.33 21.30
N PHE A 130 -10.68 -3.51 20.44
CA PHE A 130 -12.10 -3.58 20.84
C PHE A 130 -12.53 -4.96 21.39
N ASN A 131 -11.59 -5.88 21.62
CA ASN A 131 -11.81 -7.23 22.15
C ASN A 131 -12.76 -8.10 21.31
N PHE A 132 -12.88 -7.83 20.00
CA PHE A 132 -13.67 -8.68 19.09
C PHE A 132 -12.95 -9.99 18.72
N ILE A 133 -11.62 -10.01 18.83
CA ILE A 133 -10.79 -11.19 18.60
C ILE A 133 -9.84 -11.41 19.78
N SER A 134 -9.53 -12.68 20.06
CA SER A 134 -8.58 -13.03 21.11
C SER A 134 -7.13 -12.84 20.66
N ILE A 135 -6.22 -12.72 21.63
CA ILE A 135 -4.78 -12.63 21.37
C ILE A 135 -4.25 -13.84 20.57
N LEU A 136 -4.85 -15.02 20.76
CA LEU A 136 -4.48 -16.26 20.05
C LEU A 136 -4.77 -16.19 18.56
N VAL A 137 -5.77 -15.40 18.14
CA VAL A 137 -6.08 -15.15 16.73
C VAL A 137 -5.31 -13.95 16.20
N PHE A 138 -5.23 -12.89 17.00
CA PHE A 138 -4.53 -11.66 16.61
C PHE A 138 -3.04 -11.88 16.36
N LEU A 139 -2.33 -12.54 17.28
CA LEU A 139 -0.87 -12.64 17.23
C LEU A 139 -0.38 -13.36 15.96
N PRO A 140 -0.87 -14.56 15.59
CA PRO A 140 -0.46 -15.22 14.35
C PRO A 140 -0.81 -14.41 13.10
N ALA A 141 -1.98 -13.78 13.07
CA ALA A 141 -2.41 -12.96 11.94
C ALA A 141 -1.54 -11.70 11.79
N ALA A 142 -1.21 -11.03 12.90
CA ALA A 142 -0.32 -9.87 12.92
C ALA A 142 1.08 -10.24 12.42
N VAL A 143 1.66 -11.34 12.91
CA VAL A 143 2.96 -11.84 12.46
C VAL A 143 2.95 -12.17 10.98
N LEU A 144 1.91 -12.84 10.48
CA LEU A 144 1.77 -13.19 9.07
C LEU A 144 1.66 -11.95 8.18
N LEU A 145 0.89 -10.94 8.59
CA LEU A 145 0.75 -9.68 7.84
C LEU A 145 2.05 -8.88 7.82
N ILE A 146 2.77 -8.80 8.96
CA ILE A 146 4.07 -8.15 9.02
C ILE A 146 5.09 -8.90 8.15
N ALA A 147 5.13 -10.23 8.20
CA ALA A 147 6.01 -11.04 7.36
C ALA A 147 5.72 -10.84 5.87
N LEU A 148 4.43 -10.82 5.48
CA LEU A 148 4.01 -10.52 4.11
C LEU A 148 4.42 -9.12 3.66
N LEU A 149 4.23 -8.12 4.53
CA LEU A 149 4.64 -6.73 4.28
C LEU A 149 6.16 -6.67 4.04
N LEU A 150 6.96 -7.23 4.94
CA LEU A 150 8.42 -7.28 4.80
C LEU A 150 8.85 -8.04 3.55
N TYR A 151 8.20 -9.15 3.24
CA TYR A 151 8.48 -9.94 2.03
C TYR A 151 8.29 -9.10 0.76
N ILE A 152 7.14 -8.45 0.60
CA ILE A 152 6.86 -7.59 -0.56
C ILE A 152 7.85 -6.43 -0.61
N LEU A 153 8.13 -5.81 0.54
CA LEU A 153 9.00 -4.64 0.63
C LEU A 153 10.44 -4.96 0.19
N TYR A 154 11.06 -5.98 0.79
CA TYR A 154 12.46 -6.31 0.51
C TYR A 154 12.67 -7.08 -0.79
N ARG A 155 11.67 -7.82 -1.29
CA ARG A 155 11.81 -8.64 -2.51
C ARG A 155 11.28 -7.96 -3.77
N GLN A 156 10.16 -7.24 -3.69
CA GLN A 156 9.55 -6.60 -4.87
C GLN A 156 9.91 -5.12 -4.93
N ILE A 157 9.60 -4.35 -3.88
CA ILE A 157 9.77 -2.89 -3.90
C ILE A 157 11.23 -2.48 -3.99
N ARG A 158 12.14 -3.20 -3.31
CA ARG A 158 13.59 -2.93 -3.39
C ARG A 158 14.13 -3.00 -4.83
N VAL A 159 13.59 -3.91 -5.64
CA VAL A 159 14.03 -4.11 -7.03
C VAL A 159 13.30 -3.14 -7.98
N MET A 160 12.02 -2.88 -7.74
CA MET A 160 11.20 -2.00 -8.58
C MET A 160 11.49 -0.50 -8.38
N TYR A 161 11.86 -0.11 -7.15
CA TYR A 161 12.09 1.28 -6.75
C TYR A 161 13.42 1.42 -5.98
N PRO A 162 14.57 1.10 -6.57
CA PRO A 162 15.85 1.11 -5.85
C PRO A 162 16.21 2.48 -5.27
N GLY A 163 15.96 3.57 -6.02
CA GLY A 163 16.26 4.93 -5.61
C GLY A 163 15.33 5.52 -4.53
N ASP A 164 14.11 4.99 -4.42
CA ASP A 164 13.10 5.47 -3.46
C ASP A 164 12.75 4.41 -2.41
N PHE A 165 13.49 3.27 -2.38
CA PHE A 165 13.24 2.14 -1.50
C PHE A 165 13.18 2.53 -0.02
N GLU A 166 14.06 3.42 0.44
CA GLU A 166 14.07 3.87 1.83
C GLU A 166 12.78 4.59 2.22
N ALA A 167 12.23 5.39 1.31
CA ALA A 167 10.97 6.10 1.56
C ALA A 167 9.82 5.09 1.66
N TYR A 168 9.75 4.11 0.76
CA TYR A 168 8.76 3.02 0.85
C TYR A 168 8.92 2.22 2.15
N ARG A 169 10.14 1.78 2.48
CA ARG A 169 10.46 1.07 3.71
C ARG A 169 9.91 1.81 4.93
N ASP A 170 10.33 3.06 5.10
CA ASP A 170 10.00 3.83 6.29
C ASP A 170 8.51 4.14 6.34
N PHE A 171 7.89 4.46 5.20
CA PHE A 171 6.44 4.71 5.12
C PHE A 171 5.64 3.52 5.64
N PHE A 172 5.86 2.32 5.10
CA PHE A 172 5.07 1.15 5.48
C PHE A 172 5.41 0.62 6.88
N LEU A 173 6.67 0.72 7.31
CA LEU A 173 7.05 0.37 8.69
C LEU A 173 6.45 1.34 9.71
N MET A 174 6.30 2.63 9.37
CA MET A 174 5.62 3.58 10.23
C MET A 174 4.13 3.25 10.41
N TYR A 175 3.46 2.71 9.38
CA TYR A 175 2.08 2.22 9.53
C TYR A 175 1.98 1.05 10.51
N VAL A 176 2.94 0.12 10.45
CA VAL A 176 3.05 -0.96 11.45
C VAL A 176 3.29 -0.38 12.84
N ALA A 177 4.18 0.61 12.96
CA ALA A 177 4.44 1.29 14.23
C ALA A 177 3.17 1.96 14.80
N VAL A 178 2.33 2.58 13.97
CA VAL A 178 1.03 3.13 14.41
C VAL A 178 0.15 2.03 15.01
N GLY A 179 0.01 0.87 14.35
CA GLY A 179 -0.77 -0.24 14.89
C GLY A 179 -0.24 -0.73 16.24
N VAL A 180 1.08 -0.84 16.39
CA VAL A 180 1.73 -1.19 17.66
C VAL A 180 1.46 -0.15 18.74
N VAL A 181 1.58 1.14 18.42
CA VAL A 181 1.28 2.24 19.36
C VAL A 181 -0.16 2.18 19.83
N ILE A 182 -1.13 1.93 18.94
CA ILE A 182 -2.54 1.81 19.30
C ILE A 182 -2.75 0.69 20.32
N ILE A 183 -2.13 -0.48 20.10
CA ILE A 183 -2.21 -1.63 21.00
C ILE A 183 -1.58 -1.31 22.36
N LEU A 184 -0.38 -0.73 22.37
CA LEU A 184 0.33 -0.37 23.61
C LEU A 184 -0.44 0.64 24.45
N VAL A 185 -0.99 1.68 23.80
CA VAL A 185 -1.80 2.70 24.50
C VAL A 185 -3.07 2.07 25.06
N SER A 186 -3.77 1.27 24.26
CA SER A 186 -5.02 0.63 24.70
C SER A 186 -4.81 -0.37 25.83
N GLY A 187 -3.69 -1.10 25.83
CA GLY A 187 -3.34 -2.07 26.88
C GLY A 187 -2.81 -1.43 28.16
N ASN A 188 -2.50 -0.14 28.15
CA ASN A 188 -1.91 0.56 29.29
C ASN A 188 -2.99 1.28 30.12
N SER A 189 -3.33 0.69 31.26
CA SER A 189 -4.33 1.25 32.19
C SER A 189 -3.93 2.63 32.74
N ALA A 190 -2.64 2.93 32.87
CA ALA A 190 -2.19 4.25 33.33
C ALA A 190 -2.53 5.36 32.32
N LEU A 191 -2.60 5.04 31.02
CA LEU A 191 -2.98 5.99 29.98
C LEU A 191 -4.50 6.05 29.80
N THR A 192 -5.16 4.89 29.75
CA THR A 192 -6.61 4.80 29.48
C THR A 192 -7.47 5.19 30.69
N MET A 193 -6.93 5.08 31.91
CA MET A 193 -7.60 5.45 33.17
C MET A 193 -6.99 6.71 33.82
N ALA A 194 -6.15 7.48 33.10
CA ALA A 194 -5.77 8.81 33.56
C ALA A 194 -6.96 9.78 33.46
N PHE A 195 -7.13 10.69 34.41
CA PHE A 195 -8.13 11.76 34.28
C PHE A 195 -7.75 12.69 33.11
N PRO A 196 -8.67 13.07 32.20
CA PRO A 196 -10.14 12.91 32.23
C PRO A 196 -10.68 11.66 31.51
N PHE A 197 -9.81 10.74 31.09
CA PHE A 197 -10.15 9.62 30.20
C PHE A 197 -10.82 8.42 30.86
N VAL A 198 -10.84 8.33 32.19
CA VAL A 198 -11.57 7.29 32.95
C VAL A 198 -13.01 7.09 32.45
N PHE A 199 -13.70 8.17 32.09
CA PHE A 199 -15.08 8.10 31.63
C PHE A 199 -15.22 7.59 30.20
N PHE A 200 -14.17 7.72 29.39
CA PHE A 200 -14.15 7.32 27.98
C PHE A 200 -12.77 6.75 27.58
N PRO A 201 -12.40 5.53 28.03
CA PRO A 201 -11.08 4.94 27.74
C PRO A 201 -10.76 4.84 26.25
N ALA A 202 -11.78 4.60 25.41
CA ALA A 202 -11.64 4.56 23.96
C ALA A 202 -11.26 5.92 23.34
N LEU A 203 -11.59 7.04 24.01
CA LEU A 203 -11.22 8.38 23.56
C LEU A 203 -9.71 8.59 23.66
N THR A 204 -9.04 8.03 24.68
CA THR A 204 -7.57 8.05 24.80
C THR A 204 -6.93 7.36 23.60
N THR A 205 -7.35 6.12 23.33
CA THR A 205 -6.79 5.33 22.24
C THR A 205 -6.99 6.03 20.90
N LEU A 206 -8.16 6.63 20.68
CA LEU A 206 -8.43 7.42 19.47
C LEU A 206 -7.54 8.66 19.37
N LEU A 207 -7.39 9.42 20.47
CA LEU A 207 -6.56 10.63 20.49
C LEU A 207 -5.09 10.29 20.16
N PHE A 208 -4.55 9.24 20.79
CA PHE A 208 -3.20 8.77 20.50
C PHE A 208 -3.06 8.22 19.08
N ALA A 209 -4.08 7.55 18.54
CA ALA A 209 -4.07 7.11 17.15
C ALA A 209 -3.99 8.31 16.18
N VAL A 210 -4.79 9.36 16.40
CA VAL A 210 -4.74 10.59 15.60
C VAL A 210 -3.39 11.28 15.70
N ILE A 211 -2.84 11.39 16.92
CA ILE A 211 -1.50 11.96 17.15
C ILE A 211 -0.43 11.12 16.44
N ALA A 212 -0.50 9.79 16.51
CA ALA A 212 0.44 8.89 15.87
C ALA A 212 0.40 9.02 14.35
N VAL A 213 -0.80 9.08 13.74
CA VAL A 213 -0.96 9.31 12.31
C VAL A 213 -0.41 10.67 11.89
N ALA A 214 -0.70 11.73 12.66
CA ALA A 214 -0.15 13.06 12.41
C ALA A 214 1.39 13.08 12.52
N ALA A 215 1.95 12.41 13.53
CA ALA A 215 3.39 12.30 13.73
C ALA A 215 4.05 11.55 12.57
N VAL A 216 3.51 10.40 12.14
CA VAL A 216 4.00 9.66 10.98
C VAL A 216 3.97 10.52 9.72
N PHE A 217 2.86 11.22 9.47
CA PHE A 217 2.75 12.12 8.32
C PHE A 217 3.84 13.21 8.35
N LEU A 218 4.07 13.84 9.51
CA LEU A 218 5.08 14.88 9.68
C LEU A 218 6.51 14.34 9.54
N ILE A 219 6.82 13.21 10.19
CA ILE A 219 8.14 12.57 10.12
C ILE A 219 8.47 12.20 8.68
N PHE A 220 7.53 11.56 7.98
CA PHE A 220 7.70 11.21 6.58
C PHE A 220 7.94 12.46 5.72
N ARG A 221 7.11 13.49 5.92
CA ARG A 221 7.21 14.75 5.17
C ARG A 221 8.57 15.44 5.37
N VAL A 222 9.06 15.53 6.60
CA VAL A 222 10.35 16.19 6.90
C VAL A 222 11.53 15.42 6.30
N ARG A 223 11.46 14.08 6.32
CA ARG A 223 12.59 13.23 5.93
C ARG A 223 12.70 13.00 4.42
N TYR A 224 11.56 12.92 3.72
CA TYR A 224 11.55 12.34 2.37
C TYR A 224 11.06 13.28 1.27
N VAL A 225 10.45 14.42 1.59
CA VAL A 225 9.88 15.32 0.58
C VAL A 225 10.92 15.86 -0.38
N ARG A 226 10.56 15.86 -1.66
CA ARG A 226 11.27 16.56 -2.73
C ARG A 226 10.29 17.33 -3.61
N ASP A 227 10.83 18.32 -4.31
CA ASP A 227 10.14 19.23 -5.24
C ASP A 227 10.29 18.81 -6.72
N TYR A 228 10.78 17.59 -6.96
CA TYR A 228 10.90 17.03 -8.30
C TYR A 228 10.47 15.56 -8.34
N THR A 229 10.11 15.09 -9.53
CA THR A 229 9.84 13.66 -9.82
C THR A 229 10.50 13.27 -11.15
N PHE A 230 10.48 11.98 -11.47
CA PHE A 230 10.93 11.47 -12.75
C PHE A 230 9.77 10.89 -13.54
N GLY A 231 9.87 10.95 -14.86
CA GLY A 231 8.89 10.34 -15.76
C GLY A 231 9.49 10.01 -17.12
N GLU A 232 8.78 9.19 -17.87
CA GLU A 232 9.15 8.78 -19.22
C GLU A 232 8.29 9.54 -20.24
N VAL A 233 8.93 10.14 -21.24
CA VAL A 233 8.25 10.84 -22.33
C VAL A 233 7.51 9.83 -23.22
N ILE A 234 6.19 9.94 -23.33
CA ILE A 234 5.38 9.13 -24.24
C ILE A 234 5.23 9.81 -25.60
N ASP A 235 5.05 11.13 -25.60
CA ASP A 235 4.80 11.89 -26.83
C ASP A 235 5.37 13.30 -26.71
N VAL A 236 5.91 13.81 -27.82
CA VAL A 236 6.67 15.06 -27.89
C VAL A 236 5.91 16.07 -28.76
N GLY A 237 5.44 17.15 -28.15
CA GLY A 237 4.92 18.32 -28.85
C GLY A 237 5.96 19.42 -28.99
N GLU A 238 5.63 20.49 -29.71
CA GLU A 238 6.56 21.61 -29.96
C GLU A 238 7.00 22.34 -28.69
N ASN A 239 6.10 22.57 -27.73
CA ASN A 239 6.38 23.31 -26.49
C ASN A 239 6.00 22.55 -25.20
N THR A 240 5.19 21.49 -25.34
CA THR A 240 4.77 20.63 -24.23
C THR A 240 4.90 19.16 -24.62
N SER A 241 5.24 18.30 -23.66
CA SER A 241 5.33 16.85 -23.85
C SER A 241 4.40 16.11 -22.90
N TYR A 242 3.93 14.95 -23.35
CA TYR A 242 3.19 14.00 -22.52
C TYR A 242 4.18 13.09 -21.81
N VAL A 243 4.24 13.19 -20.49
CA VAL A 243 5.18 12.45 -19.67
C VAL A 243 4.41 11.54 -18.72
N ARG A 244 4.68 10.25 -18.80
CA ARG A 244 4.19 9.25 -17.86
C ARG A 244 5.01 9.32 -16.59
N VAL A 245 4.34 9.48 -15.47
CA VAL A 245 4.98 9.49 -14.16
C VAL A 245 4.44 8.31 -13.37
N ASP A 246 5.34 7.49 -12.85
CA ASP A 246 5.00 6.45 -11.88
C ASP A 246 4.65 7.08 -10.53
N TYR A 247 4.02 6.33 -9.63
CA TYR A 247 3.73 6.84 -8.28
C TYR A 247 5.03 7.22 -7.56
N ASP A 248 5.17 8.49 -7.20
CA ASP A 248 6.30 8.99 -6.42
C ASP A 248 5.82 9.42 -5.04
N ILE A 249 6.13 8.58 -4.06
CA ILE A 249 5.75 8.79 -2.66
C ILE A 249 6.42 10.02 -2.04
N ARG A 250 7.60 10.43 -2.54
CA ARG A 250 8.40 11.54 -1.98
C ARG A 250 7.91 12.89 -2.47
N SER A 251 7.56 12.98 -3.75
CA SER A 251 6.98 14.19 -4.33
C SER A 251 5.45 14.23 -4.22
N ASN A 252 4.81 13.15 -3.74
CA ASN A 252 3.37 12.98 -3.64
C ASN A 252 2.67 13.18 -5.00
N VAL A 253 3.32 12.74 -6.08
CA VAL A 253 2.77 12.74 -7.43
C VAL A 253 2.08 11.40 -7.68
N LYS A 254 0.86 11.46 -8.20
CA LYS A 254 0.06 10.26 -8.49
C LYS A 254 0.49 9.66 -9.83
N PRO A 255 0.33 8.34 -10.02
CA PRO A 255 0.60 7.75 -11.33
C PRO A 255 -0.41 8.29 -12.34
N ASP A 256 0.09 8.95 -13.38
CA ASP A 256 -0.72 9.48 -14.49
C ASP A 256 0.17 9.91 -15.66
N VAL A 257 -0.45 10.27 -16.77
CA VAL A 257 0.19 10.98 -17.88
C VAL A 257 -0.04 12.47 -17.70
N TYR A 258 1.03 13.22 -17.52
CA TYR A 258 1.01 14.66 -17.33
C TYR A 258 1.45 15.40 -18.59
N ILE A 259 0.77 16.50 -18.89
CA ILE A 259 1.23 17.46 -19.89
C ILE A 259 2.16 18.44 -19.18
N VAL A 260 3.42 18.48 -19.60
CA VAL A 260 4.45 19.32 -18.99
C VAL A 260 5.13 20.20 -20.03
N GLU A 261 5.59 21.37 -19.60
CA GLU A 261 6.34 22.29 -20.45
C GLU A 261 7.77 21.78 -20.70
N ASN A 262 8.23 21.83 -21.95
CA ASN A 262 9.56 21.36 -22.35
C ASN A 262 10.67 22.28 -21.82
N ASN A 263 10.35 23.54 -21.49
CA ASN A 263 11.28 24.50 -20.89
C ASN A 263 12.60 24.66 -21.69
N GLY A 264 12.52 24.56 -23.01
CA GLY A 264 13.67 24.67 -23.92
C GLY A 264 14.53 23.40 -24.06
N PHE A 265 14.19 22.30 -23.37
CA PHE A 265 14.85 21.01 -23.55
C PHE A 265 14.35 20.31 -24.82
N LYS A 266 15.28 19.73 -25.59
CA LYS A 266 14.96 18.81 -26.69
C LYS A 266 14.85 17.42 -26.13
N VAL A 267 13.63 16.89 -26.07
CA VAL A 267 13.32 15.57 -25.53
C VAL A 267 12.83 14.66 -26.65
N GLU A 268 13.21 13.39 -26.59
CA GLU A 268 12.77 12.34 -27.50
C GLU A 268 11.79 11.39 -26.80
N VAL A 269 11.04 10.63 -27.60
CA VAL A 269 10.13 9.62 -27.07
C VAL A 269 10.96 8.54 -26.36
N HIS A 270 10.52 8.14 -25.16
CA HIS A 270 11.21 7.23 -24.23
C HIS A 270 12.37 7.81 -23.42
N ASP A 271 12.63 9.11 -23.51
CA ASP A 271 13.58 9.77 -22.61
C ASP A 271 13.07 9.78 -21.17
N THR A 272 13.99 9.60 -20.23
CA THR A 272 13.71 9.80 -18.79
C THR A 272 13.99 11.26 -18.44
N VAL A 273 12.96 11.96 -17.97
CA VAL A 273 13.03 13.39 -17.69
C VAL A 273 12.76 13.68 -16.23
N LYS A 274 13.51 14.66 -15.70
CA LYS A 274 13.29 15.21 -14.38
C LYS A 274 12.27 16.33 -14.47
N LEU A 275 11.19 16.22 -13.71
CA LEU A 275 10.07 17.16 -13.71
C LEU A 275 10.06 17.97 -12.41
N ALA A 276 9.90 19.29 -12.52
CA ALA A 276 9.57 20.13 -11.38
C ALA A 276 8.10 19.91 -10.99
N VAL A 277 7.87 19.81 -9.69
CA VAL A 277 6.57 19.52 -9.12
C VAL A 277 6.05 20.77 -8.42
N GLU A 278 4.95 21.33 -8.92
CA GLU A 278 4.23 22.39 -8.23
C GLU A 278 3.15 21.78 -7.34
N GLY A 279 3.27 22.06 -6.05
CA GLY A 279 2.30 21.64 -5.05
C GLY A 279 2.62 22.21 -3.69
N SER A 280 1.56 22.47 -2.91
CA SER A 280 1.74 22.85 -1.52
C SER A 280 2.22 21.65 -0.71
N ILE A 281 3.07 21.90 0.28
CA ILE A 281 3.50 20.91 1.30
C ILE A 281 2.26 20.27 1.98
N MET A 282 1.11 20.96 1.98
CA MET A 282 -0.18 20.47 2.51
C MET A 282 -1.19 20.02 1.44
N SER A 283 -0.81 19.85 0.17
CA SER A 283 -1.75 19.40 -0.87
C SER A 283 -2.29 17.99 -0.57
N MET A 284 -3.58 17.89 -0.22
CA MET A 284 -4.28 16.60 -0.07
C MET A 284 -4.62 15.94 -1.41
N ARG A 285 -4.53 16.69 -2.54
CA ARG A 285 -4.91 16.18 -3.87
C ARG A 285 -3.76 15.52 -4.64
N GLY A 286 -2.55 15.53 -4.08
CA GLY A 286 -1.32 15.19 -4.80
C GLY A 286 -0.68 16.45 -5.40
N ASN A 287 0.60 16.39 -5.67
CA ASN A 287 1.31 17.45 -6.37
C ASN A 287 1.27 17.21 -7.89
N ARG A 288 1.44 18.25 -8.70
CA ARG A 288 1.40 18.14 -10.16
C ARG A 288 2.77 18.48 -10.77
N PRO A 289 3.32 17.62 -11.62
CA PRO A 289 4.44 17.98 -12.49
C PRO A 289 4.02 19.11 -13.43
N VAL A 290 4.89 20.11 -13.62
CA VAL A 290 4.59 21.28 -14.45
C VAL A 290 5.56 21.49 -15.61
N ARG A 291 6.86 21.26 -15.39
CA ARG A 291 7.90 21.54 -16.38
C ARG A 291 9.07 20.58 -16.27
N ILE A 292 9.75 20.35 -17.40
CA ILE A 292 11.01 19.63 -17.48
C ILE A 292 12.14 20.52 -16.97
N ILE A 293 12.97 19.97 -16.08
CA ILE A 293 14.14 20.66 -15.50
C ILE A 293 15.46 19.94 -15.80
N GLY A 294 15.42 18.77 -16.42
CA GLY A 294 16.60 18.02 -16.85
C GLY A 294 16.25 16.74 -17.58
N ILE A 295 17.21 16.21 -18.34
CA ILE A 295 17.17 14.93 -19.06
C ILE A 295 18.23 14.03 -18.41
N GLU A 296 17.87 12.77 -18.11
CA GLU A 296 18.80 11.74 -17.59
C GLU A 296 19.25 10.77 -18.68
#